data_AF-B7RVP3-F1
#
_entry.id   AF-B7RVP3-F1
#
_cell.length_a   1.000
_cell.length_b   1.000
_cell.length_c   1.000
_cell.angle_alpha   90.00
_cell.angle_beta   90.00
_cell.angle_gamma   90.00
#
_symmetry.space_group_name_H-M   'P 1'
#
loop_
_entity.id
_entity.type
_entity.pdbx_description
1 polymer ?
#
loop_
_entity_poly.entity_id
_entity_poly.type
_entity_poly.pdbx_seq_one_letter_code
_entity_poly.pdbx_strand_id
1 'polypeptide(L)'
;MPACQCTDNYDIVLHVGAPKTGSSAIQLFLLDNRHALEKNGFYYPDHGKDANGVSGGQSFLGRALLDGNFNDAEKYLKQSIEKARNLDKCLLISAESLYSQSQEICNLVASKRVKIVLFYREPLESMYSSYNQIVKRHLYNGTFQEYCESILVGKATEFTYSEINNWSERFGKENVCVLGYDDSVFKDKSIEKVFLAALGLASSNFEDFEFIGKRVNSGYTRSALELKRLLNTVLTSDDSDLDKTIDVCLQEYSDKNPVNDRSSGISEITSKTRLGLVEKFRESKNYIRNNLMTTHAEGFLQSSSEKFMRDQENETLNPGYRVSLAFAAASAFNKNTELVSLLRARIENNLENNPRSFRLLFLAHIFGIDVFERKESLKKVELKTRVDIMVSEKSGLPDVLREAAVILEQMNEIDMALKLIDRAALLRPEGPYIRKMQDRLKLSIERGDN
;
A
#
# COMPACT_ATOMS: atom_id res chain seq x y z
N MET A 1 -15.89 10.92 30.07
CA MET A 1 -16.19 11.21 28.64
C MET A 1 -17.70 11.29 28.51
N PRO A 2 -18.29 12.32 27.88
CA PRO A 2 -19.70 12.25 27.55
C PRO A 2 -19.86 11.19 26.45
N ALA A 3 -20.62 10.15 26.75
CA ALA A 3 -20.99 9.15 25.76
C ALA A 3 -21.77 9.84 24.63
N CYS A 4 -21.35 9.62 23.39
CA CYS A 4 -22.10 10.04 22.22
C CYS A 4 -23.35 9.15 22.14
N GLN A 5 -24.43 9.50 22.83
CA GLN A 5 -25.70 8.75 22.77
C GLN A 5 -26.23 8.79 21.32
N CYS A 6 -26.21 7.67 20.60
CA CYS A 6 -26.39 7.67 19.14
C CYS A 6 -27.57 6.87 18.60
N THR A 7 -28.34 6.15 19.42
CA THR A 7 -29.42 5.32 18.87
C THR A 7 -30.66 6.13 18.46
N ASP A 8 -30.92 7.28 19.07
CA ASP A 8 -32.21 7.98 18.87
C ASP A 8 -32.15 9.08 17.79
N ASN A 9 -30.95 9.43 17.30
CA ASN A 9 -30.74 10.64 16.51
C ASN A 9 -30.32 10.47 15.04
N TYR A 10 -30.05 9.25 14.56
CA TYR A 10 -29.57 9.04 13.18
C TYR A 10 -30.39 7.99 12.44
N ASP A 11 -30.69 8.26 11.17
CA ASP A 11 -31.29 7.28 10.26
C ASP A 11 -30.22 6.32 9.72
N ILE A 12 -28.98 6.82 9.54
CA ILE A 12 -27.88 6.09 8.91
C ILE A 12 -26.57 6.38 9.65
N VAL A 13 -25.78 5.35 9.92
CA VAL A 13 -24.36 5.44 10.28
C VAL A 13 -23.52 4.85 9.16
N LEU A 14 -22.55 5.62 8.66
CA LEU A 14 -21.61 5.21 7.62
C LEU A 14 -20.21 5.09 8.21
N HIS A 15 -19.65 3.88 8.20
CA HIS A 15 -18.23 3.65 8.42
C HIS A 15 -17.50 3.64 7.07
N VAL A 16 -16.73 4.70 6.78
CA VAL A 16 -16.22 4.98 5.43
C VAL A 16 -14.70 4.75 5.25
N GLY A 17 -14.00 4.19 6.25
CA GLY A 17 -12.54 4.02 6.23
C GLY A 17 -11.85 4.88 7.29
N ALA A 18 -10.66 5.45 7.08
CA ALA A 18 -9.87 5.56 5.84
C ALA A 18 -9.19 4.25 5.39
N PRO A 19 -8.61 4.19 4.18
CA PRO A 19 -7.81 3.05 3.76
C PRO A 19 -6.75 2.65 4.78
N LYS A 20 -6.62 1.33 4.98
CA LYS A 20 -5.59 0.74 5.86
C LYS A 20 -5.74 1.09 7.36
N THR A 21 -6.96 1.37 7.79
CA THR A 21 -7.31 1.65 9.20
C THR A 21 -8.16 0.55 9.85
N GLY A 22 -7.96 -0.71 9.44
CA GLY A 22 -8.60 -1.86 10.07
C GLY A 22 -10.06 -2.11 9.66
N SER A 23 -10.49 -1.53 8.53
CA SER A 23 -11.87 -1.67 8.01
C SER A 23 -12.34 -3.12 7.93
N SER A 24 -11.51 -4.03 7.42
CA SER A 24 -11.87 -5.44 7.27
C SER A 24 -12.11 -6.15 8.61
N ALA A 25 -11.39 -5.77 9.68
CA ALA A 25 -11.60 -6.33 11.02
C ALA A 25 -12.95 -5.88 11.57
N ILE A 26 -13.27 -4.59 11.44
CA ILE A 26 -14.57 -4.03 11.83
C ILE A 26 -15.69 -4.69 11.02
N GLN A 27 -15.55 -4.78 9.69
CA GLN A 27 -16.59 -5.33 8.82
C GLN A 27 -16.87 -6.81 9.11
N LEU A 28 -15.84 -7.62 9.36
CA LEU A 28 -16.01 -9.01 9.77
C LEU A 28 -16.71 -9.09 11.13
N PHE A 29 -16.26 -8.30 12.10
CA PHE A 29 -16.87 -8.23 13.42
C PHE A 29 -18.37 -7.87 13.35
N LEU A 30 -18.73 -6.87 12.55
CA LEU A 30 -20.13 -6.46 12.37
C LEU A 30 -20.96 -7.56 11.68
N LEU A 31 -20.40 -8.24 10.69
CA LEU A 31 -21.07 -9.32 9.98
C LEU A 31 -21.35 -10.52 10.90
N ASP A 32 -20.38 -10.88 11.74
CA ASP A 32 -20.50 -11.99 12.69
C ASP A 32 -21.42 -11.61 13.88
N ASN A 33 -21.57 -10.31 14.19
CA ASN A 33 -22.38 -9.81 15.30
C ASN A 33 -23.70 -9.13 14.87
N ARG A 34 -24.26 -9.46 13.71
CA ARG A 34 -25.50 -8.82 13.21
C ARG A 34 -26.67 -8.88 14.19
N HIS A 35 -26.87 -10.01 14.87
CA HIS A 35 -27.94 -10.15 15.85
C HIS A 35 -27.71 -9.23 17.07
N ALA A 36 -26.47 -9.11 17.54
CA ALA A 36 -26.11 -8.19 18.63
C ALA A 36 -26.32 -6.73 18.22
N LEU A 37 -26.00 -6.37 16.97
CA LEU A 37 -26.27 -5.05 16.40
C LEU A 37 -27.77 -4.75 16.37
N GLU A 38 -28.60 -5.70 15.89
CA GLU A 38 -30.06 -5.53 15.83
C GLU A 38 -30.68 -5.35 17.23
N LYS A 39 -30.22 -6.15 18.22
CA LYS A 39 -30.61 -5.98 19.63
C LYS A 39 -30.26 -4.58 20.15
N ASN A 40 -29.14 -4.02 19.70
CA ASN A 40 -28.64 -2.71 20.10
C ASN A 40 -29.06 -1.56 19.14
N GLY A 41 -30.08 -1.76 18.32
CA GLY A 41 -30.72 -0.68 17.53
C GLY A 41 -30.20 -0.47 16.12
N PHE A 42 -29.31 -1.35 15.61
CA PHE A 42 -28.70 -1.21 14.29
C PHE A 42 -29.09 -2.34 13.35
N TYR A 43 -29.46 -1.99 12.11
CA TYR A 43 -29.58 -2.94 11.01
C TYR A 43 -28.30 -2.89 10.16
N TYR A 44 -27.57 -4.01 10.12
CA TYR A 44 -26.37 -4.16 9.29
C TYR A 44 -26.64 -5.15 8.14
N PRO A 45 -26.66 -4.70 6.87
CA PRO A 45 -27.01 -5.55 5.73
C PRO A 45 -26.08 -6.76 5.56
N ASP A 46 -26.69 -7.90 5.25
CA ASP A 46 -25.96 -9.13 4.90
C ASP A 46 -25.11 -8.95 3.65
N HIS A 47 -23.95 -9.61 3.62
CA HIS A 47 -23.04 -9.66 2.48
C HIS A 47 -22.07 -10.83 2.63
N GLY A 48 -21.47 -11.25 1.52
CA GLY A 48 -20.52 -12.37 1.48
C GLY A 48 -19.13 -12.02 2.05
N LYS A 49 -18.36 -13.08 2.36
CA LYS A 49 -16.92 -13.02 2.63
C LYS A 49 -16.16 -13.46 1.37
N ASP A 50 -14.92 -13.02 1.22
CA ASP A 50 -14.03 -13.54 0.17
C ASP A 50 -13.53 -14.96 0.50
N ALA A 51 -12.74 -15.56 -0.39
CA ALA A 51 -12.18 -16.90 -0.22
C ALA A 51 -11.28 -17.05 1.03
N ASN A 52 -10.77 -15.94 1.57
CA ASN A 52 -9.92 -15.90 2.77
C ASN A 52 -10.73 -15.56 4.04
N GLY A 53 -12.07 -15.49 3.94
CA GLY A 53 -12.93 -15.09 5.05
C GLY A 53 -12.90 -13.59 5.37
N VAL A 54 -12.31 -12.77 4.49
CA VAL A 54 -12.26 -11.31 4.66
C VAL A 54 -13.61 -10.73 4.24
N SER A 55 -14.18 -9.89 5.11
CA SER A 55 -15.34 -9.09 4.75
C SER A 55 -14.90 -7.78 4.12
N GLY A 56 -15.50 -7.42 2.98
CA GLY A 56 -15.40 -6.10 2.35
C GLY A 56 -16.52 -5.15 2.75
N GLY A 57 -17.40 -5.56 3.67
CA GLY A 57 -18.62 -4.83 3.99
C GLY A 57 -19.51 -4.64 2.77
N GLN A 58 -20.11 -3.45 2.66
CA GLN A 58 -20.92 -3.06 1.50
C GLN A 58 -20.06 -2.41 0.40
N SER A 59 -18.86 -2.94 0.14
CA SER A 59 -17.93 -2.39 -0.86
C SER A 59 -18.54 -2.21 -2.25
N PHE A 60 -19.52 -3.04 -2.61
CA PHE A 60 -20.24 -2.91 -3.87
C PHE A 60 -20.93 -1.54 -4.00
N LEU A 61 -21.39 -0.93 -2.90
CA LEU A 61 -22.03 0.40 -2.94
C LEU A 61 -21.03 1.45 -3.41
N GLY A 62 -19.84 1.49 -2.80
CA GLY A 62 -18.80 2.42 -3.24
C GLY A 62 -18.24 2.05 -4.61
N ARG A 63 -18.15 0.77 -4.97
CA ARG A 63 -17.72 0.35 -6.30
C ARG A 63 -18.71 0.80 -7.39
N ALA A 64 -20.02 0.66 -7.13
CA ALA A 64 -21.05 1.14 -8.05
C ALA A 64 -20.94 2.66 -8.27
N LEU A 65 -20.65 3.44 -7.22
CA LEU A 65 -20.40 4.88 -7.36
C LEU A 65 -19.15 5.18 -8.20
N LEU A 66 -18.04 4.49 -7.92
CA LEU A 66 -16.78 4.63 -8.65
C LEU A 66 -16.90 4.25 -10.14
N ASP A 67 -17.71 3.24 -10.44
CA ASP A 67 -17.96 2.77 -11.82
C ASP A 67 -19.04 3.59 -12.55
N GLY A 68 -19.66 4.58 -11.89
CA GLY A 68 -20.74 5.40 -12.46
C GLY A 68 -22.11 4.71 -12.51
N ASN A 69 -22.26 3.56 -11.85
CA ASN A 69 -23.52 2.80 -11.73
C ASN A 69 -24.42 3.39 -10.62
N PHE A 70 -24.76 4.68 -10.73
CA PHE A 70 -25.50 5.42 -9.70
C PHE A 70 -26.88 4.83 -9.38
N ASN A 71 -27.58 4.29 -10.38
CA ASN A 71 -28.90 3.69 -10.18
C ASN A 71 -28.84 2.46 -9.26
N ASP A 72 -27.79 1.64 -9.37
CA ASP A 72 -27.62 0.45 -8.53
C ASP A 72 -27.29 0.84 -7.09
N ALA A 73 -26.42 1.85 -6.93
CA ALA A 73 -26.10 2.43 -5.62
C ALA A 73 -27.36 3.02 -4.94
N GLU A 74 -28.13 3.82 -5.68
CA GLU A 74 -29.37 4.42 -5.17
C GLU A 74 -30.41 3.35 -4.79
N LYS A 75 -30.64 2.37 -5.67
CA LYS A 75 -31.59 1.29 -5.43
C LYS A 75 -31.25 0.52 -4.16
N TYR A 76 -29.97 0.16 -3.99
CA TYR A 76 -29.53 -0.55 -2.81
C TYR A 76 -29.71 0.26 -1.52
N LEU A 77 -29.34 1.54 -1.56
CA LEU A 77 -29.42 2.40 -0.39
C LEU A 77 -30.89 2.62 0.01
N LYS A 78 -31.79 2.85 -0.95
CA LYS A 78 -33.24 2.94 -0.71
C LYS A 78 -33.77 1.67 -0.06
N GLN A 79 -33.47 0.50 -0.62
CA GLN A 79 -33.91 -0.79 -0.06
C GLN A 79 -33.37 -1.03 1.35
N SER A 80 -32.10 -0.67 1.60
CA SER A 80 -31.47 -0.82 2.91
C SER A 80 -32.09 0.11 3.95
N ILE A 81 -32.38 1.36 3.57
CA ILE A 81 -33.06 2.35 4.43
C ILE A 81 -34.49 1.89 4.76
N GLU A 82 -35.25 1.44 3.76
CA GLU A 82 -36.61 0.93 3.95
C GLU A 82 -36.63 -0.28 4.90
N LYS A 83 -35.69 -1.20 4.73
CA LYS A 83 -35.59 -2.37 5.62
C LYS A 83 -35.20 -1.98 7.05
N ALA A 84 -34.24 -1.06 7.23
CA ALA A 84 -33.89 -0.55 8.56
C ALA A 84 -35.09 0.12 9.24
N ARG A 85 -35.83 0.95 8.51
CA ARG A 85 -37.06 1.60 8.99
C ARG A 85 -38.14 0.59 9.39
N ASN A 86 -38.37 -0.45 8.58
CA ASN A 86 -39.36 -1.48 8.89
C ASN A 86 -39.01 -2.28 10.16
N LEU A 87 -37.74 -2.33 10.53
CA LEU A 87 -37.25 -2.96 11.76
C LEU A 87 -37.16 -2.00 12.96
N ASP A 88 -37.49 -0.72 12.75
CA ASP A 88 -37.25 0.37 13.72
C ASP A 88 -35.78 0.41 14.20
N LYS A 89 -34.85 0.39 13.22
CA LYS A 89 -33.41 0.39 13.45
C LYS A 89 -32.70 1.48 12.65
N CYS A 90 -31.55 1.91 13.15
CA CYS A 90 -30.60 2.73 12.41
C CYS A 90 -29.86 1.88 11.37
N LEU A 91 -29.75 2.34 10.12
CA LEU A 91 -28.98 1.63 9.10
C LEU A 91 -27.49 1.81 9.35
N LEU A 92 -26.75 0.72 9.54
CA LEU A 92 -25.29 0.73 9.58
C LEU A 92 -24.75 0.22 8.25
N ILE A 93 -23.89 1.01 7.60
CA ILE A 93 -23.13 0.60 6.42
C ILE A 93 -21.65 0.77 6.72
N SER A 94 -20.84 -0.20 6.30
CA SER A 94 -19.39 -0.09 6.33
C SER A 94 -18.80 -0.43 4.98
N ALA A 95 -18.10 0.52 4.37
CA ALA A 95 -17.43 0.33 3.09
C ALA A 95 -16.29 1.33 2.92
N GLU A 96 -15.05 0.83 2.89
CA GLU A 96 -13.85 1.66 2.66
C GLU A 96 -13.87 2.33 1.27
N SER A 97 -14.49 1.69 0.28
CA SER A 97 -14.70 2.26 -1.06
C SER A 97 -15.56 3.53 -1.08
N LEU A 98 -16.20 3.88 0.04
CA LEU A 98 -16.91 5.15 0.18
C LEU A 98 -16.00 6.31 0.56
N TYR A 99 -14.76 6.08 1.00
CA TYR A 99 -13.90 7.12 1.60
C TYR A 99 -13.88 8.43 0.81
N SER A 100 -13.79 8.36 -0.51
CA SER A 100 -13.74 9.51 -1.42
C SER A 100 -15.05 9.80 -2.15
N GLN A 101 -16.19 9.31 -1.65
CA GLN A 101 -17.51 9.38 -2.31
C GLN A 101 -18.52 10.24 -1.51
N SER A 102 -18.02 11.23 -0.78
CA SER A 102 -18.84 12.08 0.10
C SER A 102 -19.91 12.87 -0.66
N GLN A 103 -19.63 13.30 -1.89
CA GLN A 103 -20.57 14.06 -2.71
C GLN A 103 -21.74 13.21 -3.18
N GLU A 104 -21.44 12.03 -3.72
CA GLU A 104 -22.40 11.08 -4.26
C GLU A 104 -23.31 10.58 -3.13
N ILE A 105 -22.72 10.23 -1.98
CA ILE A 105 -23.49 9.79 -0.82
C ILE A 105 -24.38 10.92 -0.29
N CYS A 106 -23.89 12.15 -0.20
CA CYS A 106 -24.69 13.31 0.23
C CYS A 106 -25.94 13.48 -0.64
N ASN A 107 -25.81 13.29 -1.95
CA ASN A 107 -26.95 13.36 -2.87
C ASN A 107 -27.95 12.21 -2.65
N LEU A 108 -27.46 10.98 -2.43
CA LEU A 108 -28.30 9.79 -2.28
C LEU A 108 -29.05 9.71 -0.95
N VAL A 109 -28.51 10.31 0.12
CA VAL A 109 -29.10 10.30 1.47
C VAL A 109 -29.75 11.63 1.85
N ALA A 110 -30.03 12.49 0.86
CA ALA A 110 -30.67 13.77 1.10
C ALA A 110 -31.91 13.60 2.00
N SER A 111 -32.09 14.51 2.97
CA SER A 111 -33.13 14.48 4.03
C SER A 111 -32.99 13.44 5.14
N LYS A 112 -31.90 12.67 5.19
CA LYS A 112 -31.60 11.74 6.28
C LYS A 112 -30.63 12.34 7.29
N ARG A 113 -30.80 11.99 8.57
CA ARG A 113 -29.81 12.25 9.61
C ARG A 113 -28.73 11.18 9.48
N VAL A 114 -27.55 11.59 9.02
CA VAL A 114 -26.44 10.67 8.75
C VAL A 114 -25.27 10.98 9.66
N LYS A 115 -24.73 9.95 10.31
CA LYS A 115 -23.47 10.01 11.04
C LYS A 115 -22.37 9.32 10.24
N ILE A 116 -21.23 9.96 10.13
CA ILE A 116 -20.03 9.41 9.51
C ILE A 116 -19.07 8.99 10.63
N VAL A 117 -18.51 7.78 10.52
CA VAL A 117 -17.45 7.29 11.39
C VAL A 117 -16.27 6.91 10.52
N LEU A 118 -15.09 7.41 10.87
CA LEU A 118 -13.86 7.04 10.18
C LEU A 118 -12.68 7.03 11.14
N PHE A 119 -11.68 6.24 10.81
CA PHE A 119 -10.39 6.22 11.47
C PHE A 119 -9.37 7.00 10.65
N TYR A 120 -8.53 7.75 11.35
CA TYR A 120 -7.39 8.47 10.82
C TYR A 120 -6.10 7.87 11.38
N ARG A 121 -5.16 7.57 10.50
CA ARG A 121 -3.85 7.03 10.85
C ARG A 121 -2.77 8.07 10.57
N GLU A 122 -1.68 8.01 11.33
CA GLU A 122 -0.53 8.90 11.09
C GLU A 122 -0.04 8.74 9.63
N PRO A 123 0.25 9.84 8.90
CA PRO A 123 0.57 9.78 7.47
C PRO A 123 1.72 8.82 7.11
N LEU A 124 2.82 8.80 7.86
CA LEU A 124 3.97 7.94 7.56
C LEU A 124 3.64 6.47 7.81
N GLU A 125 2.85 6.17 8.84
CA GLU A 125 2.35 4.81 9.04
C GLU A 125 1.35 4.38 7.97
N SER A 126 0.53 5.31 7.50
CA SER A 126 -0.41 5.10 6.40
C SER A 126 0.35 4.78 5.11
N MET A 127 1.41 5.55 4.82
CA MET A 127 2.33 5.29 3.72
C MET A 127 2.97 3.90 3.81
N TYR A 128 3.47 3.50 4.99
CA TYR A 128 4.05 2.17 5.15
C TYR A 128 3.02 1.07 4.91
N SER A 129 1.78 1.27 5.37
CA SER A 129 0.70 0.32 5.11
C SER A 129 0.28 0.26 3.64
N SER A 130 0.23 1.40 2.95
CA SER A 130 0.00 1.48 1.50
C SER A 130 1.13 0.84 0.71
N TYR A 131 2.38 1.09 1.10
CA TYR A 131 3.57 0.45 0.54
C TYR A 131 3.49 -1.09 0.64
N ASN A 132 3.14 -1.61 1.82
CA ASN A 132 2.93 -3.05 2.01
C ASN A 132 1.86 -3.60 1.05
N GLN A 133 0.79 -2.83 0.81
CA GLN A 133 -0.28 -3.24 -0.10
C GLN A 133 0.18 -3.29 -1.56
N ILE A 134 0.89 -2.26 -2.04
CA ILE A 134 1.35 -2.21 -3.44
C ILE A 134 2.43 -3.25 -3.72
N VAL A 135 3.28 -3.58 -2.75
CA VAL A 135 4.22 -4.69 -2.85
C VAL A 135 3.48 -6.03 -2.90
N LYS A 136 2.44 -6.20 -2.08
CA LYS A 136 1.63 -7.44 -2.03
C LYS A 136 0.79 -7.67 -3.27
N ARG A 137 0.14 -6.64 -3.82
CA ARG A 137 -0.97 -6.79 -4.78
C ARG A 137 -0.73 -6.17 -6.14
N HIS A 138 0.29 -5.33 -6.28
CA HIS A 138 0.53 -4.54 -7.48
C HIS A 138 1.96 -4.70 -8.01
N LEU A 139 2.65 -5.78 -7.60
CA LEU A 139 4.00 -6.12 -8.03
C LEU A 139 5.03 -4.99 -7.84
N TYR A 140 4.80 -4.07 -6.89
CA TYR A 140 5.76 -2.99 -6.64
C TYR A 140 7.07 -3.58 -6.10
N ASN A 141 8.19 -3.24 -6.75
CA ASN A 141 9.52 -3.75 -6.42
C ASN A 141 10.49 -2.64 -5.94
N GLY A 142 10.05 -1.39 -5.91
CA GLY A 142 10.81 -0.26 -5.35
C GLY A 142 10.88 -0.33 -3.83
N THR A 143 11.89 0.29 -3.24
CA THR A 143 12.08 0.35 -1.78
C THR A 143 11.07 1.30 -1.12
N PHE A 144 10.91 1.20 0.20
CA PHE A 144 10.08 2.16 0.94
C PHE A 144 10.65 3.58 0.85
N GLN A 145 11.98 3.72 0.84
CA GLN A 145 12.66 4.99 0.59
C GLN A 145 12.26 5.61 -0.75
N GLU A 146 12.32 4.85 -1.85
CA GLU A 146 11.92 5.30 -3.19
C GLU A 146 10.43 5.70 -3.23
N TYR A 147 9.57 4.90 -2.59
CA TYR A 147 8.14 5.20 -2.48
C TYR A 147 7.89 6.51 -1.73
N CYS A 148 8.53 6.70 -0.57
CA CYS A 148 8.45 7.92 0.22
C CYS A 148 9.00 9.16 -0.52
N GLU A 149 10.11 9.03 -1.23
CA GLU A 149 10.68 10.11 -2.04
C GLU A 149 9.74 10.51 -3.18
N SER A 150 9.09 9.54 -3.83
CA SER A 150 8.10 9.81 -4.87
C SER A 150 6.91 10.62 -4.33
N ILE A 151 6.43 10.30 -3.12
CA ILE A 151 5.37 11.06 -2.46
C ILE A 151 5.86 12.44 -2.05
N LEU A 152 7.09 12.56 -1.54
CA LEU A 152 7.66 13.84 -1.11
C LEU A 152 7.73 14.84 -2.26
N VAL A 153 8.15 14.40 -3.45
CA VAL A 153 8.24 15.24 -4.65
C VAL A 153 6.90 15.40 -5.37
N GLY A 154 6.02 14.40 -5.27
CA GLY A 154 4.71 14.39 -5.94
C GLY A 154 3.67 15.34 -5.33
N LYS A 155 2.49 15.40 -5.95
CA LYS A 155 1.33 16.16 -5.45
C LYS A 155 0.30 15.28 -4.73
N ALA A 156 0.73 14.15 -4.16
CA ALA A 156 -0.16 13.20 -3.52
C ALA A 156 -0.94 13.85 -2.37
N THR A 157 -2.27 13.81 -2.45
CA THR A 157 -3.20 14.33 -1.44
C THR A 157 -3.83 13.22 -0.60
N GLU A 158 -3.57 11.95 -0.94
CA GLU A 158 -4.19 10.76 -0.33
C GLU A 158 -3.92 10.60 1.18
N PHE A 159 -2.85 11.23 1.70
CA PHE A 159 -2.50 11.24 3.13
C PHE A 159 -2.81 12.57 3.82
N THR A 160 -3.62 13.41 3.17
CA THR A 160 -4.04 14.71 3.71
C THR A 160 -5.44 14.64 4.33
N TYR A 161 -5.86 15.75 4.92
CA TYR A 161 -7.16 15.91 5.56
C TYR A 161 -8.32 16.11 4.57
N SER A 162 -8.03 16.18 3.26
CA SER A 162 -9.00 16.58 2.23
C SER A 162 -10.29 15.78 2.29
N GLU A 163 -10.19 14.44 2.30
CA GLU A 163 -11.37 13.58 2.29
C GLU A 163 -12.19 13.69 3.57
N ILE A 164 -11.52 13.74 4.73
CA ILE A 164 -12.19 13.91 6.03
C ILE A 164 -12.90 15.27 6.09
N ASN A 165 -12.28 16.31 5.54
CA ASN A 165 -12.89 17.63 5.44
C ASN A 165 -14.07 17.65 4.47
N ASN A 166 -13.98 16.97 3.32
CA ASN A 166 -15.09 16.84 2.37
C ASN A 166 -16.33 16.21 3.01
N TRP A 167 -16.16 15.21 3.88
CA TRP A 167 -17.24 14.66 4.69
C TRP A 167 -17.80 15.69 5.69
N SER A 168 -16.92 16.41 6.38
CA SER A 168 -17.31 17.41 7.39
C SER A 168 -18.08 18.59 6.79
N GLU A 169 -17.68 19.06 5.62
CA GLU A 169 -18.35 20.15 4.90
C GLU A 169 -19.75 19.77 4.42
N ARG A 170 -19.96 18.50 4.06
CA ARG A 170 -21.24 18.01 3.51
C ARG A 170 -22.23 17.57 4.57
N PHE A 171 -21.75 16.93 5.63
CA PHE A 171 -22.60 16.33 6.66
C PHE A 171 -22.64 17.14 7.97
N GLY A 172 -21.81 18.18 8.11
CA GLY A 172 -21.64 18.90 9.36
C GLY A 172 -20.64 18.19 10.27
N LYS A 173 -19.72 18.96 10.86
CA LYS A 173 -18.63 18.46 11.71
C LYS A 173 -19.16 17.67 12.92
N GLU A 174 -20.30 18.06 13.48
CA GLU A 174 -20.97 17.38 14.59
C GLU A 174 -21.44 15.96 14.24
N ASN A 175 -21.62 15.67 12.95
CA ASN A 175 -22.04 14.37 12.46
C ASN A 175 -20.88 13.52 11.93
N VAL A 176 -19.64 14.03 11.96
CA VAL A 176 -18.44 13.30 11.54
C VAL A 176 -17.59 12.94 12.75
N CYS A 177 -17.49 11.64 13.02
CA CYS A 177 -16.67 11.08 14.08
C CYS A 177 -15.33 10.59 13.52
N VAL A 178 -14.26 11.32 13.81
CA VAL A 178 -12.88 10.97 13.43
C VAL A 178 -12.16 10.36 14.62
N LEU A 179 -11.77 9.10 14.49
CA LEU A 179 -11.09 8.29 15.52
C LEU A 179 -9.63 8.10 15.15
N GLY A 180 -8.72 8.03 16.13
CA GLY A 180 -7.32 7.74 15.85
C GLY A 180 -7.08 6.24 15.67
N TYR A 181 -6.35 5.85 14.63
CA TYR A 181 -5.83 4.50 14.45
C TYR A 181 -4.40 4.44 14.98
N ASP A 182 -4.26 4.19 16.28
CA ASP A 182 -2.97 4.07 16.96
C ASP A 182 -3.12 3.28 18.26
N ASP A 183 -2.10 2.54 18.66
CA ASP A 183 -2.11 1.72 19.88
C ASP A 183 -2.37 2.55 21.14
N SER A 184 -1.97 3.83 21.18
CA SER A 184 -2.28 4.75 22.30
C SER A 184 -3.77 5.09 22.42
N VAL A 185 -4.50 5.04 21.29
CA VAL A 185 -5.96 5.24 21.25
C VAL A 185 -6.67 3.96 21.67
N PHE A 186 -6.17 2.82 21.16
CA PHE A 186 -6.72 1.51 21.49
C PHE A 186 -6.48 1.14 22.96
N LYS A 187 -5.31 1.46 23.54
CA LYS A 187 -4.89 1.03 24.89
C LYS A 187 -5.11 -0.49 25.02
N ASP A 188 -5.88 -0.92 26.02
CA ASP A 188 -6.26 -2.33 26.23
C ASP A 188 -7.58 -2.72 25.51
N LYS A 189 -8.14 -1.82 24.69
CA LYS A 189 -9.37 -2.05 23.93
C LYS A 189 -9.03 -2.47 22.51
N SER A 190 -9.86 -3.34 21.95
CA SER A 190 -9.77 -3.70 20.54
C SER A 190 -10.42 -2.62 19.65
N ILE A 191 -10.09 -2.59 18.36
CA ILE A 191 -10.66 -1.62 17.40
C ILE A 191 -12.19 -1.70 17.35
N GLU A 192 -12.72 -2.91 17.50
CA GLU A 192 -14.16 -3.20 17.56
C GLU A 192 -14.82 -2.48 18.74
N LYS A 193 -14.21 -2.52 19.93
CA LYS A 193 -14.72 -1.82 21.12
C LYS A 193 -14.70 -0.30 20.95
N VAL A 194 -13.66 0.23 20.31
CA VAL A 194 -13.57 1.66 19.99
C VAL A 194 -14.66 2.04 18.99
N PHE A 195 -14.90 1.20 17.98
CA PHE A 195 -15.95 1.40 17.00
C PHE A 195 -17.36 1.35 17.63
N LEU A 196 -17.67 0.37 18.47
CA LEU A 196 -18.95 0.29 19.19
C LEU A 196 -19.20 1.52 20.08
N ALA A 197 -18.17 2.02 20.76
CA ALA A 197 -18.27 3.26 21.53
C ALA A 197 -18.57 4.46 20.61
N ALA A 198 -17.99 4.49 19.41
CA ALA A 198 -18.30 5.50 18.41
C ALA A 198 -19.72 5.38 17.84
N LEU A 199 -20.33 4.19 17.84
CA LEU A 199 -21.76 3.99 17.58
C LEU A 199 -22.65 4.45 18.75
N GLY A 200 -22.07 4.85 19.88
CA GLY A 200 -22.78 5.30 21.06
C GLY A 200 -23.26 4.22 22.01
N LEU A 201 -22.75 3.00 21.85
CA LEU A 201 -23.03 1.91 22.78
C LEU A 201 -22.22 2.09 24.06
N ALA A 202 -22.87 1.88 25.21
CA ALA A 202 -22.20 1.87 26.50
C ALA A 202 -21.40 0.58 26.68
N SER A 203 -20.39 0.59 27.55
CA SER A 203 -19.56 -0.60 27.80
C SER A 203 -20.38 -1.82 28.25
N SER A 204 -21.52 -1.61 28.91
CA SER A 204 -22.45 -2.69 29.30
C SER A 204 -23.07 -3.40 28.10
N ASN A 205 -23.26 -2.72 26.97
CA ASN A 205 -23.75 -3.33 25.74
C ASN A 205 -22.73 -4.28 25.10
N PHE A 206 -21.44 -4.17 25.47
CA PHE A 206 -20.39 -4.98 24.83
C PHE A 206 -20.51 -6.47 25.19
N GLU A 207 -21.23 -6.82 26.26
CA GLU A 207 -21.52 -8.19 26.65
C GLU A 207 -22.39 -8.93 25.63
N ASP A 208 -23.11 -8.19 24.76
CA ASP A 208 -23.90 -8.77 23.68
C ASP A 208 -23.06 -9.24 22.48
N PHE A 209 -21.78 -8.84 22.42
CA PHE A 209 -20.92 -9.03 21.26
C PHE A 209 -19.87 -10.10 21.49
N GLU A 210 -19.65 -10.92 20.46
CA GLU A 210 -18.57 -11.89 20.40
C GLU A 210 -17.30 -11.24 19.82
N PHE A 211 -16.25 -11.18 20.65
CA PHE A 211 -14.94 -10.67 20.25
C PHE A 211 -14.02 -11.85 19.90
N ILE A 212 -13.80 -12.08 18.61
CA ILE A 212 -12.86 -13.09 18.14
C ILE A 212 -11.44 -12.52 18.28
N GLY A 213 -10.63 -13.06 19.20
CA GLY A 213 -9.24 -12.62 19.43
C GLY A 213 -8.26 -12.89 18.28
N LYS A 214 -8.73 -13.35 17.11
CA LYS A 214 -7.87 -13.52 15.94
C LYS A 214 -7.63 -12.15 15.30
N ARG A 215 -6.37 -11.74 15.25
CA ARG A 215 -5.94 -10.59 14.45
C ARG A 215 -6.25 -10.89 12.99
N VAL A 216 -7.31 -10.29 12.45
CA VAL A 216 -7.62 -10.37 11.03
C VAL A 216 -6.56 -9.54 10.31
N ASN A 217 -5.77 -10.19 9.45
CA ASN A 217 -4.82 -9.58 8.53
C ASN A 217 -3.57 -8.96 9.21
N SER A 218 -2.64 -9.82 9.64
CA SER A 218 -1.30 -9.35 9.95
C SER A 218 -0.65 -8.84 8.66
N GLY A 219 -0.17 -7.59 8.67
CA GLY A 219 0.74 -7.13 7.61
C GLY A 219 1.91 -8.11 7.49
N TYR A 220 2.58 -8.16 6.33
CA TYR A 220 3.80 -8.94 6.26
C TYR A 220 4.77 -8.49 7.35
N THR A 221 5.50 -9.44 7.91
CA THR A 221 6.72 -9.09 8.65
C THR A 221 7.72 -8.45 7.69
N ARG A 222 8.71 -7.74 8.23
CA ARG A 222 9.70 -7.00 7.45
C ARG A 222 10.42 -7.90 6.44
N SER A 223 10.90 -9.07 6.87
CA SER A 223 11.59 -9.99 5.97
C SER A 223 10.68 -10.57 4.88
N ALA A 224 9.40 -10.84 5.20
CA ALA A 224 8.43 -11.32 4.22
C ALA A 224 8.10 -10.24 3.16
N LEU A 225 7.96 -8.99 3.58
CA LEU A 225 7.75 -7.85 2.69
C LEU A 225 8.93 -7.62 1.77
N GLU A 226 10.15 -7.62 2.31
CA GLU A 226 11.36 -7.42 1.54
C GLU A 226 11.58 -8.57 0.53
N LEU A 227 11.29 -9.81 0.95
CA LEU A 227 11.31 -10.97 0.06
C LEU A 227 10.26 -10.84 -1.06
N LYS A 228 9.02 -10.44 -0.75
CA LYS A 228 7.98 -10.18 -1.78
C LYS A 228 8.44 -9.12 -2.77
N ARG A 229 8.96 -8.00 -2.27
CA ARG A 229 9.46 -6.89 -3.07
C ARG A 229 10.57 -7.33 -4.04
N LEU A 230 11.50 -8.15 -3.58
CA LEU A 230 12.54 -8.72 -4.43
C LEU A 230 11.95 -9.71 -5.44
N LEU A 231 11.03 -10.58 -5.04
CA LEU A 231 10.35 -11.51 -5.96
C LEU A 231 9.56 -10.78 -7.06
N ASN A 232 9.01 -9.60 -6.77
CA ASN A 232 8.35 -8.75 -7.77
C ASN A 232 9.30 -8.27 -8.90
N THR A 233 10.61 -8.53 -8.81
CA THR A 233 11.55 -8.29 -9.93
C THR A 233 11.54 -9.40 -10.98
N VAL A 234 10.95 -10.56 -10.67
CA VAL A 234 10.88 -11.74 -11.55
C VAL A 234 9.45 -12.23 -11.78
N LEU A 235 8.46 -11.45 -11.34
CA LEU A 235 7.02 -11.69 -11.51
C LEU A 235 6.42 -10.66 -12.47
N THR A 236 5.34 -11.06 -13.14
CA THR A 236 4.60 -10.28 -14.12
C THR A 236 3.10 -10.32 -13.82
N SER A 237 2.31 -9.48 -14.50
CA SER A 237 0.84 -9.48 -14.34
C SER A 237 0.18 -10.83 -14.68
N ASP A 238 0.83 -11.64 -15.52
CA ASP A 238 0.32 -12.94 -15.97
C ASP A 238 0.46 -14.01 -14.88
N ASP A 239 1.23 -13.72 -13.82
CA ASP A 239 1.57 -14.66 -12.75
C ASP A 239 0.56 -14.68 -11.61
N SER A 240 -0.69 -14.32 -11.84
CA SER A 240 -1.67 -14.10 -10.76
C SER A 240 -1.84 -15.30 -9.81
N ASP A 241 -1.75 -16.54 -10.29
CA ASP A 241 -1.86 -17.74 -9.45
C ASP A 241 -0.56 -18.07 -8.71
N LEU A 242 0.58 -17.82 -9.34
CA LEU A 242 1.89 -17.92 -8.70
C LEU A 242 2.01 -16.88 -7.58
N ASP A 243 1.58 -15.65 -7.85
CA ASP A 243 1.59 -14.53 -6.92
C ASP A 243 0.73 -14.81 -5.68
N LYS A 244 -0.49 -15.36 -5.87
CA LYS A 244 -1.35 -15.84 -4.79
C LYS A 244 -0.65 -16.92 -3.95
N THR A 245 0.02 -17.87 -4.58
CA THR A 245 0.73 -18.94 -3.88
C THR A 245 1.86 -18.39 -3.03
N ILE A 246 2.64 -17.45 -3.57
CA ILE A 246 3.68 -16.71 -2.83
C ILE A 246 3.07 -15.94 -1.66
N ASP A 247 1.96 -15.23 -1.88
CA ASP A 247 1.27 -14.45 -0.84
C ASP A 247 0.84 -15.32 0.34
N VAL A 248 0.23 -16.48 0.07
CA VAL A 248 -0.15 -17.45 1.10
C VAL A 248 1.06 -17.92 1.91
N CYS A 249 2.15 -18.32 1.25
CA CYS A 249 3.38 -18.77 1.92
C CYS A 249 3.97 -17.66 2.83
N LEU A 250 4.02 -16.42 2.35
CA LEU A 250 4.57 -15.30 3.10
C LEU A 250 3.67 -14.84 4.25
N GLN A 251 2.34 -14.95 4.10
CA GLN A 251 1.40 -14.71 5.19
C GLN A 251 1.56 -15.77 6.29
N GLU A 252 1.59 -17.06 5.93
CA GLU A 252 1.84 -18.13 6.90
C GLU A 252 3.15 -17.96 7.67
N TYR A 253 4.21 -17.51 6.99
CA TYR A 253 5.48 -17.20 7.61
C TYR A 253 5.38 -16.01 8.58
N SER A 254 4.67 -14.95 8.17
CA SER A 254 4.47 -13.74 8.97
C SER A 254 3.70 -14.04 10.26
N ASP A 255 2.67 -14.88 10.18
CA ASP A 255 1.85 -15.29 11.33
C ASP A 255 2.64 -16.11 12.37
N LYS A 256 3.65 -16.86 11.93
CA LYS A 256 4.52 -17.67 12.81
C LYS A 256 5.68 -16.86 13.42
N ASN A 257 6.04 -15.71 12.84
CA ASN A 257 7.18 -14.89 13.27
C ASN A 257 6.80 -13.44 13.64
N PRO A 258 5.76 -13.17 14.44
CA PRO A 258 5.18 -11.84 14.55
C PRO A 258 5.95 -10.86 15.43
N VAL A 259 6.91 -11.27 16.27
CA VAL A 259 7.52 -10.39 17.30
C VAL A 259 8.91 -9.89 16.92
N ASN A 260 9.76 -10.75 16.33
CA ASN A 260 11.17 -10.43 16.09
C ASN A 260 11.45 -9.79 14.72
N ASP A 261 10.43 -9.65 13.87
CA ASP A 261 10.57 -9.22 12.47
C ASP A 261 9.54 -8.11 12.10
N ARG A 262 9.09 -7.31 13.07
CA ARG A 262 8.25 -6.13 12.79
C ARG A 262 9.12 -4.93 12.44
N SER A 263 8.69 -4.17 11.46
CA SER A 263 9.24 -2.85 11.14
C SER A 263 8.13 -1.82 11.26
N SER A 264 8.44 -0.65 11.84
CA SER A 264 7.55 0.51 11.82
C SER A 264 7.64 1.28 10.49
N GLY A 265 8.48 0.84 9.53
CA GLY A 265 8.78 1.53 8.27
C GLY A 265 9.65 2.77 8.44
N ILE A 266 9.59 3.41 9.61
CA ILE A 266 10.30 4.65 9.93
C ILE A 266 11.83 4.45 9.85
N SER A 267 12.34 3.28 10.25
CA SER A 267 13.76 2.95 10.17
C SER A 267 14.23 2.57 8.76
N GLU A 268 13.32 2.42 7.80
CA GLU A 268 13.63 2.08 6.41
C GLU A 268 13.85 3.31 5.53
N ILE A 269 13.68 4.53 6.07
CA ILE A 269 13.88 5.78 5.34
C ILE A 269 14.95 6.68 5.96
N THR A 270 15.57 7.51 5.12
CA THR A 270 16.58 8.47 5.58
C THR A 270 15.97 9.58 6.43
N SER A 271 16.76 10.15 7.35
CA SER A 271 16.34 11.32 8.15
C SER A 271 15.90 12.50 7.28
N LYS A 272 16.54 12.70 6.10
CA LYS A 272 16.16 13.75 5.16
C LYS A 272 14.74 13.53 4.61
N THR A 273 14.45 12.35 4.09
CA THR A 273 13.12 12.00 3.57
C THR A 273 12.06 12.08 4.65
N ARG A 274 12.36 11.56 5.84
CA ARG A 274 11.47 11.61 7.00
C ARG A 274 11.11 13.04 7.39
N LEU A 275 12.11 13.91 7.57
CA LEU A 275 11.88 15.33 7.93
C LEU A 275 11.07 16.04 6.83
N GLY A 276 11.36 15.76 5.56
CA GLY A 276 10.59 16.29 4.43
C GLY A 276 9.12 15.87 4.46
N LEU A 277 8.81 14.60 4.78
CA LEU A 277 7.44 14.12 4.89
C LEU A 277 6.71 14.71 6.10
N VAL A 278 7.38 14.78 7.26
CA VAL A 278 6.82 15.43 8.46
C VAL A 278 6.46 16.89 8.16
N GLU A 279 7.34 17.60 7.45
CA GLU A 279 7.08 18.96 7.00
C GLU A 279 5.87 19.04 6.06
N LYS A 280 5.86 18.18 5.03
CA LYS A 280 4.80 18.12 4.02
C LYS A 280 3.40 17.91 4.61
N PHE A 281 3.26 17.04 5.61
CA PHE A 281 1.95 16.71 6.19
C PHE A 281 1.64 17.44 7.50
N ARG A 282 2.50 18.37 7.96
CA ARG A 282 2.31 19.07 9.24
C ARG A 282 0.98 19.81 9.30
N GLU A 283 0.67 20.59 8.26
CA GLU A 283 -0.57 21.38 8.21
C GLU A 283 -1.80 20.48 8.34
N SER A 284 -1.84 19.43 7.51
CA SER A 284 -2.90 18.42 7.53
C SER A 284 -3.07 17.78 8.90
N LYS A 285 -1.95 17.33 9.49
CA LYS A 285 -1.93 16.70 10.82
C LYS A 285 -2.46 17.64 11.90
N ASN A 286 -2.02 18.90 11.88
CA ASN A 286 -2.48 19.91 12.84
C ASN A 286 -3.97 20.23 12.64
N TYR A 287 -4.42 20.33 11.39
CA TYR A 287 -5.83 20.58 11.09
C TYR A 287 -6.72 19.46 11.61
N ILE A 288 -6.39 18.20 11.33
CA ILE A 288 -7.16 17.04 11.83
C ILE A 288 -7.19 17.04 13.35
N ARG A 289 -6.02 17.19 14.00
CA ARG A 289 -5.91 17.17 15.45
C ARG A 289 -6.74 18.25 16.13
N ASN A 290 -6.69 19.47 15.62
CA ASN A 290 -7.30 20.63 16.27
C ASN A 290 -8.76 20.83 15.86
N ASN A 291 -9.14 20.40 14.65
CA ASN A 291 -10.44 20.72 14.07
C ASN A 291 -11.33 19.53 13.79
N LEU A 292 -10.84 18.29 13.64
CA LEU A 292 -11.69 17.18 13.19
C LEU A 292 -11.73 15.99 14.16
N MET A 293 -10.68 15.77 14.95
CA MET A 293 -10.60 14.65 15.89
C MET A 293 -11.70 14.70 16.95
N THR A 294 -12.46 13.61 17.10
CA THR A 294 -13.48 13.47 18.13
C THR A 294 -12.92 12.90 19.44
N THR A 295 -11.91 12.03 19.35
CA THR A 295 -11.22 11.46 20.51
C THR A 295 -9.80 12.01 20.60
N HIS A 296 -9.55 12.88 21.58
CA HIS A 296 -8.20 13.26 21.95
C HIS A 296 -7.61 12.18 22.85
N ALA A 297 -7.00 11.15 22.27
CA ALA A 297 -6.08 10.32 23.03
C ALA A 297 -4.82 11.16 23.33
N GLU A 298 -4.44 11.22 24.60
CA GLU A 298 -3.16 11.78 25.02
C GLU A 298 -2.03 11.05 24.28
N GLY A 299 -1.14 11.78 23.60
CA GLY A 299 -0.07 11.21 22.77
C GLY A 299 -0.41 11.02 21.28
N PHE A 300 -1.68 10.93 20.87
CA PHE A 300 -2.01 10.75 19.44
C PHE A 300 -1.64 11.99 18.62
N LEU A 301 -0.87 11.78 17.53
CA LEU A 301 -0.28 12.83 16.69
C LEU A 301 0.65 13.81 17.44
N GLN A 302 1.06 13.54 18.70
CA GLN A 302 1.81 14.51 19.50
C GLN A 302 3.29 14.62 19.10
N SER A 303 3.94 13.53 18.67
CA SER A 303 5.37 13.57 18.38
C SER A 303 5.81 12.33 17.60
N SER A 304 5.80 12.42 16.26
CA SER A 304 6.42 11.39 15.41
C SER A 304 7.93 11.20 15.76
N SER A 305 8.53 12.18 16.44
CA SER A 305 9.89 12.18 17.00
C SER A 305 10.07 11.38 18.30
N GLU A 306 9.12 11.34 19.23
CA GLU A 306 9.28 10.59 20.50
C GLU A 306 8.93 9.11 20.36
N LYS A 307 7.99 8.78 19.45
CA LYS A 307 7.78 7.39 19.01
C LYS A 307 9.05 6.88 18.29
N PHE A 308 9.68 7.74 17.49
CA PHE A 308 10.96 7.45 16.83
C PHE A 308 12.14 7.24 17.78
N MET A 309 12.32 8.08 18.82
CA MET A 309 13.42 7.86 19.79
C MET A 309 13.25 6.50 20.50
N ARG A 310 12.00 6.13 20.83
CA ARG A 310 11.68 4.80 21.38
C ARG A 310 11.94 3.66 20.38
N ASP A 311 11.58 3.83 19.11
CA ASP A 311 11.81 2.83 18.06
C ASP A 311 13.32 2.67 17.75
N GLN A 312 14.08 3.77 17.71
CA GLN A 312 15.54 3.72 17.54
C GLN A 312 16.24 3.08 18.73
N GLU A 313 15.83 3.40 19.96
CA GLU A 313 16.35 2.73 21.16
C GLU A 313 16.06 1.22 21.10
N ASN A 314 14.86 0.81 20.70
CA ASN A 314 14.52 -0.61 20.53
C ASN A 314 15.33 -1.29 19.40
N GLU A 315 15.57 -0.63 18.27
CA GLU A 315 16.41 -1.17 17.19
C GLU A 315 17.90 -1.22 17.55
N THR A 316 18.40 -0.24 18.31
CA THR A 316 19.80 -0.21 18.79
C THR A 316 20.04 -1.18 19.96
N LEU A 317 19.01 -1.48 20.76
CA LEU A 317 19.05 -2.51 21.80
C LEU A 317 18.92 -3.93 21.24
N ASN A 318 18.41 -4.09 20.01
CA ASN A 318 18.27 -5.37 19.33
C ASN A 318 18.89 -5.40 17.90
N PRO A 319 20.19 -5.04 17.72
CA PRO A 319 20.83 -5.06 16.40
C PRO A 319 21.00 -6.49 15.84
N GLY A 320 20.85 -7.51 16.69
CA GLY A 320 21.16 -8.92 16.41
C GLY A 320 20.04 -9.79 15.84
N TYR A 321 18.81 -9.28 15.68
CA TYR A 321 17.66 -10.08 15.21
C TYR A 321 17.17 -9.68 13.82
N ARG A 322 18.08 -9.31 12.89
CA ARG A 322 17.71 -9.26 11.47
C ARG A 322 17.62 -10.68 10.94
N VAL A 323 16.39 -11.16 10.75
CA VAL A 323 16.15 -12.44 10.08
C VAL A 323 16.76 -12.37 8.69
N SER A 324 17.68 -13.29 8.38
CA SER A 324 18.25 -13.41 7.03
C SER A 324 17.13 -13.68 6.04
N LEU A 325 17.12 -12.97 4.91
CA LEU A 325 16.12 -13.22 3.85
C LEU A 325 16.24 -14.64 3.28
N ALA A 326 17.42 -15.26 3.32
CA ALA A 326 17.59 -16.66 2.98
C ALA A 326 16.84 -17.58 3.96
N PHE A 327 16.87 -17.27 5.26
CA PHE A 327 16.07 -17.99 6.26
C PHE A 327 14.58 -17.76 6.07
N ALA A 328 14.17 -16.51 5.78
CA ALA A 328 12.77 -16.18 5.51
C ALA A 328 12.26 -16.96 4.28
N ALA A 329 13.01 -16.98 3.18
CA ALA A 329 12.67 -17.75 1.98
C ALA A 329 12.61 -19.26 2.25
N ALA A 330 13.64 -19.81 2.91
CA ALA A 330 13.66 -21.23 3.27
C ALA A 330 12.46 -21.60 4.17
N SER A 331 12.11 -20.75 5.12
CA SER A 331 11.00 -20.99 6.06
C SER A 331 9.63 -20.82 5.42
N ALA A 332 9.45 -19.81 4.56
CA ALA A 332 8.19 -19.54 3.88
C ALA A 332 7.85 -20.58 2.81
N PHE A 333 8.87 -21.09 2.09
CA PHE A 333 8.68 -21.97 0.95
C PHE A 333 9.07 -23.43 1.21
N ASN A 334 9.43 -23.82 2.44
CA ASN A 334 9.87 -25.20 2.77
C ASN A 334 8.91 -26.32 2.35
N LYS A 335 7.60 -26.04 2.32
CA LYS A 335 6.56 -27.01 1.94
C LYS A 335 6.31 -27.07 0.43
N ASN A 336 6.93 -26.20 -0.38
CA ASN A 336 6.61 -26.03 -1.78
C ASN A 336 7.87 -26.06 -2.66
N THR A 337 8.44 -27.25 -2.84
CA THR A 337 9.67 -27.49 -3.61
C THR A 337 9.52 -27.13 -5.09
N GLU A 338 8.33 -27.35 -5.67
CA GLU A 338 8.01 -26.94 -7.04
C GLU A 338 8.05 -25.42 -7.20
N LEU A 339 7.44 -24.68 -6.26
CA LEU A 339 7.52 -23.22 -6.22
C LEU A 339 8.97 -22.73 -6.15
N VAL A 340 9.79 -23.32 -5.26
CA VAL A 340 11.22 -22.96 -5.15
C VAL A 340 11.96 -23.20 -6.46
N SER A 341 11.72 -24.35 -7.11
CA SER A 341 12.36 -24.69 -8.39
C SER A 341 11.96 -23.74 -9.51
N LEU A 342 10.67 -23.38 -9.59
CA LEU A 342 10.15 -22.41 -10.55
C LEU A 342 10.74 -21.01 -10.33
N LEU A 343 10.77 -20.54 -9.07
CA LEU A 343 11.35 -19.24 -8.72
C LEU A 343 12.84 -19.22 -9.07
N ARG A 344 13.59 -20.29 -8.77
CA ARG A 344 15.00 -20.40 -9.17
C ARG A 344 15.16 -20.25 -10.68
N ALA A 345 14.45 -21.04 -11.48
CA ALA A 345 14.52 -20.97 -12.95
C ALA A 345 14.22 -19.55 -13.48
N ARG A 346 13.24 -18.86 -12.90
CA ARG A 346 12.93 -17.46 -13.26
C ARG A 346 14.04 -16.49 -12.93
N ILE A 347 14.64 -16.61 -11.74
CA ILE A 347 15.77 -15.78 -11.33
C ILE A 347 16.94 -15.98 -12.30
N GLU A 348 17.23 -17.23 -12.67
CA GLU A 348 18.31 -17.56 -13.60
C GLU A 348 18.07 -16.96 -15.00
N ASN A 349 16.84 -17.10 -15.54
CA ASN A 349 16.45 -16.52 -16.81
C ASN A 349 16.50 -14.98 -16.80
N ASN A 350 16.07 -14.34 -15.71
CA ASN A 350 16.16 -12.88 -15.58
C ASN A 350 17.61 -12.39 -15.45
N LEU A 351 18.48 -13.17 -14.79
CA LEU A 351 19.91 -12.88 -14.69
C LEU A 351 20.64 -12.96 -16.04
N GLU A 352 20.18 -13.81 -16.98
CA GLU A 352 20.76 -13.86 -18.33
C GLU A 352 20.55 -12.54 -19.08
N ASN A 353 19.39 -11.91 -18.90
CA ASN A 353 19.06 -10.63 -19.53
C ASN A 353 19.66 -9.44 -18.76
N ASN A 354 19.70 -9.52 -17.43
CA ASN A 354 20.11 -8.41 -16.56
C ASN A 354 21.19 -8.83 -15.54
N PRO A 355 22.39 -9.26 -15.98
CA PRO A 355 23.41 -9.91 -15.13
C PRO A 355 24.03 -8.99 -14.07
N ARG A 356 23.84 -7.66 -14.19
CA ARG A 356 24.38 -6.66 -13.26
C ARG A 356 23.33 -6.11 -12.30
N SER A 357 22.07 -6.53 -12.40
CA SER A 357 21.02 -6.06 -11.50
C SER A 357 21.31 -6.51 -10.08
N PHE A 358 21.57 -5.55 -9.19
CA PHE A 358 21.82 -5.82 -7.77
C PHE A 358 20.65 -6.60 -7.14
N ARG A 359 19.40 -6.26 -7.48
CA ARG A 359 18.21 -6.93 -6.96
C ARG A 359 18.17 -8.40 -7.37
N LEU A 360 18.48 -8.71 -8.63
CA LEU A 360 18.52 -10.09 -9.13
C LEU A 360 19.69 -10.89 -8.53
N LEU A 361 20.87 -10.29 -8.41
CA LEU A 361 22.03 -10.93 -7.78
C LEU A 361 21.76 -11.23 -6.30
N PHE A 362 21.12 -10.31 -5.59
CA PHE A 362 20.75 -10.52 -4.19
C PHE A 362 19.65 -11.58 -4.04
N LEU A 363 18.66 -11.59 -4.93
CA LEU A 363 17.65 -12.64 -4.98
C LEU A 363 18.26 -14.01 -5.30
N ALA A 364 19.22 -14.09 -6.21
CA ALA A 364 19.96 -15.30 -6.51
C ALA A 364 20.74 -15.83 -5.30
N HIS A 365 21.38 -14.93 -4.55
CA HIS A 365 22.03 -15.29 -3.28
C HIS A 365 21.03 -15.86 -2.26
N ILE A 366 19.87 -15.24 -2.08
CA ILE A 366 18.79 -15.71 -1.18
C ILE A 366 18.36 -17.13 -1.55
N PHE A 367 18.24 -17.42 -2.84
CA PHE A 367 17.80 -18.72 -3.35
C PHE A 367 18.93 -19.73 -3.55
N GLY A 368 20.19 -19.39 -3.22
CA GLY A 368 21.34 -20.29 -3.37
C GLY A 368 21.66 -20.64 -4.83
N ILE A 369 21.58 -19.66 -5.72
CA ILE A 369 21.99 -19.77 -7.13
C ILE A 369 23.42 -19.24 -7.25
N ASP A 370 24.30 -20.01 -7.88
CA ASP A 370 25.67 -19.58 -8.14
C ASP A 370 25.69 -18.53 -9.28
N VAL A 371 26.19 -17.34 -8.94
CA VAL A 371 26.36 -16.20 -9.84
C VAL A 371 27.83 -15.94 -10.18
N PHE A 372 28.78 -16.56 -9.47
CA PHE A 372 30.21 -16.32 -9.67
C PHE A 372 30.78 -17.07 -10.88
N GLU A 373 30.20 -18.23 -11.22
CA GLU A 373 30.58 -19.00 -12.43
C GLU A 373 29.97 -18.43 -13.72
N ARG A 374 29.02 -17.48 -13.65
CA ARG A 374 28.37 -16.85 -14.82
C ARG A 374 29.25 -15.83 -15.55
N LYS A 375 30.57 -15.87 -15.37
CA LYS A 375 31.57 -14.96 -15.98
C LYS A 375 31.64 -15.03 -17.51
N GLU A 376 31.04 -16.04 -18.16
CA GLU A 376 31.29 -16.32 -19.58
C GLU A 376 30.34 -15.66 -20.59
N SER A 377 29.27 -14.97 -20.19
CA SER A 377 28.33 -14.36 -21.15
C SER A 377 28.23 -12.83 -21.10
N LEU A 378 29.06 -12.15 -20.32
CA LEU A 378 29.26 -10.71 -20.51
C LEU A 378 29.96 -10.53 -21.86
N LYS A 379 29.20 -10.29 -22.93
CA LYS A 379 29.74 -9.83 -24.22
C LYS A 379 30.72 -8.72 -23.88
N LYS A 380 32.03 -8.98 -23.98
CA LYS A 380 33.04 -7.96 -23.79
C LYS A 380 32.65 -6.85 -24.74
N VAL A 381 32.23 -5.70 -24.21
CA VAL A 381 32.10 -4.48 -25.00
C VAL A 381 33.43 -4.38 -25.72
N GLU A 382 33.40 -4.40 -27.04
CA GLU A 382 34.61 -4.33 -27.86
C GLU A 382 35.12 -2.88 -27.81
N LEU A 383 35.57 -2.47 -26.63
CA LEU A 383 35.89 -1.10 -26.26
C LEU A 383 36.99 -0.57 -27.16
N LYS A 384 37.95 -1.42 -27.54
CA LYS A 384 39.07 -1.04 -28.39
C LYS A 384 38.59 -0.46 -29.72
N THR A 385 37.82 -1.23 -30.50
CA THR A 385 37.32 -0.80 -31.82
C THR A 385 36.47 0.47 -31.73
N ARG A 386 35.65 0.59 -30.68
CA ARG A 386 34.80 1.78 -30.47
C ARG A 386 35.61 3.01 -30.08
N VAL A 387 36.56 2.87 -29.16
CA VAL A 387 37.47 3.95 -28.75
C VAL A 387 38.31 4.40 -29.94
N ASP A 388 38.81 3.46 -30.75
CA ASP A 388 39.57 3.77 -31.97
C ASP A 388 38.74 4.63 -32.96
N ILE A 389 37.43 4.37 -33.08
CA ILE A 389 36.51 5.22 -33.87
C ILE A 389 36.36 6.59 -33.21
N MET A 390 36.17 6.66 -31.90
CA MET A 390 35.96 7.93 -31.19
C MET A 390 37.15 8.89 -31.27
N VAL A 391 38.38 8.35 -31.26
CA VAL A 391 39.62 9.15 -31.30
C VAL A 391 40.15 9.36 -32.73
N SER A 392 39.50 8.78 -33.73
CA SER A 392 39.90 8.94 -35.13
C SER A 392 39.66 10.36 -35.61
N GLU A 393 40.65 10.96 -36.27
CA GLU A 393 40.54 12.28 -36.90
C GLU A 393 39.47 12.35 -38.00
N LYS A 394 39.02 11.19 -38.51
CA LYS A 394 37.96 11.09 -39.52
C LYS A 394 36.56 11.09 -38.91
N SER A 395 36.43 10.94 -37.60
CA SER A 395 35.15 10.84 -36.91
C SER A 395 34.66 12.22 -36.47
N GLY A 396 33.42 12.56 -36.84
CA GLY A 396 32.77 13.76 -36.33
C GLY A 396 32.14 13.52 -34.96
N LEU A 397 31.74 14.59 -34.28
CA LEU A 397 30.98 14.52 -33.02
C LEU A 397 29.75 13.57 -33.08
N PRO A 398 28.97 13.49 -34.18
CA PRO A 398 27.87 12.52 -34.27
C PRO A 398 28.32 11.06 -34.18
N ASP A 399 29.51 10.73 -34.70
CA ASP A 399 30.08 9.38 -34.68
C ASP A 399 30.55 9.02 -33.26
N VAL A 400 31.19 9.97 -32.57
CA VAL A 400 31.61 9.84 -31.16
C VAL A 400 30.39 9.60 -30.26
N LEU A 401 29.35 10.44 -30.40
CA LEU A 401 28.12 10.32 -29.61
C LEU A 401 27.40 9.00 -29.87
N ARG A 402 27.36 8.55 -31.14
CA ARG A 402 26.77 7.26 -31.50
C ARG A 402 27.53 6.12 -30.83
N GLU A 403 28.86 6.07 -30.94
CA GLU A 403 29.65 5.01 -30.31
C GLU A 403 29.52 5.00 -28.78
N ALA A 404 29.43 6.19 -28.16
CA ALA A 404 29.23 6.32 -26.72
C ALA A 404 27.83 5.82 -26.31
N ALA A 405 26.81 6.11 -27.12
CA ALA A 405 25.48 5.57 -26.94
C ALA A 405 25.48 4.03 -27.05
N VAL A 406 26.26 3.43 -27.97
CA VAL A 406 26.33 1.95 -28.06
C VAL A 406 27.00 1.35 -26.83
N ILE A 407 28.03 1.98 -26.29
CA ILE A 407 28.66 1.52 -25.04
C ILE A 407 27.65 1.56 -23.90
N LEU A 408 26.90 2.66 -23.75
CA LEU A 408 25.89 2.81 -22.70
C LEU A 408 24.73 1.82 -22.87
N GLU A 409 24.24 1.62 -24.09
CA GLU A 409 23.23 0.59 -24.39
C GLU A 409 23.72 -0.81 -24.02
N GLN A 410 24.97 -1.15 -24.35
CA GLN A 410 25.58 -2.44 -23.95
C GLN A 410 25.83 -2.56 -22.44
N MET A 411 25.83 -1.44 -21.71
CA MET A 411 25.89 -1.39 -20.25
C MET A 411 24.50 -1.40 -19.60
N ASN A 412 23.43 -1.51 -20.39
CA ASN A 412 22.02 -1.39 -19.98
C ASN A 412 21.64 0.01 -19.43
N GLU A 413 22.35 1.05 -19.83
CA GLU A 413 22.08 2.44 -19.44
C GLU A 413 21.24 3.14 -20.53
N ILE A 414 20.01 2.64 -20.74
CA ILE A 414 19.17 2.98 -21.91
C ILE A 414 18.81 4.47 -21.95
N ASP A 415 18.46 5.07 -20.81
CA ASP A 415 18.13 6.50 -20.72
C ASP A 415 19.33 7.40 -21.08
N MET A 416 20.54 7.01 -20.66
CA MET A 416 21.76 7.75 -20.98
C MET A 416 22.15 7.55 -22.44
N ALA A 417 21.99 6.33 -22.96
CA ALA A 417 22.18 6.03 -24.38
C ALA A 417 21.22 6.86 -25.26
N LEU A 418 19.96 6.98 -24.86
CA LEU A 418 18.96 7.76 -25.60
C LEU A 418 19.32 9.25 -25.64
N LYS A 419 19.76 9.84 -24.53
CA LYS A 419 20.21 11.25 -24.51
C LYS A 419 21.35 11.51 -25.50
N LEU A 420 22.31 10.59 -25.60
CA LEU A 420 23.44 10.72 -26.52
C LEU A 420 23.01 10.52 -27.98
N ILE A 421 22.15 9.54 -28.27
CA ILE A 421 21.69 9.29 -29.63
C ILE A 421 20.74 10.39 -30.13
N ASP A 422 19.92 10.97 -29.26
CA ASP A 422 19.08 12.13 -29.59
C ASP A 422 19.95 13.33 -29.99
N ARG A 423 21.03 13.57 -29.24
CA ARG A 423 22.00 14.62 -29.59
C ARG A 423 22.71 14.31 -30.91
N ALA A 424 23.08 13.05 -31.17
CA ALA A 424 23.67 12.64 -32.43
C ALA A 424 22.69 12.83 -33.62
N ALA A 425 21.41 12.53 -33.42
CA ALA A 425 20.36 12.68 -34.43
C ALA A 425 20.11 14.15 -34.80
N LEU A 426 20.21 15.07 -33.84
CA LEU A 426 20.13 16.52 -34.11
C LEU A 426 21.30 17.01 -34.98
N LEU A 427 22.49 16.45 -34.79
CA LEU A 427 23.70 16.86 -35.52
C LEU A 427 23.83 16.18 -36.90
N ARG A 428 23.21 15.02 -37.09
CA ARG A 428 23.17 14.30 -38.38
C ARG A 428 21.78 13.67 -38.61
N PRO A 429 20.76 14.48 -39.01
CA PRO A 429 19.38 14.03 -39.12
C PRO A 429 19.16 12.88 -40.11
N GLU A 430 19.93 12.88 -41.20
CA GLU A 430 19.90 11.88 -42.28
C GLU A 430 20.76 10.63 -41.98
N GLY A 431 21.28 10.47 -40.76
CA GLY A 431 22.13 9.35 -40.38
C GLY A 431 21.32 8.06 -40.14
N PRO A 432 21.35 7.05 -41.03
CA PRO A 432 20.44 5.89 -40.95
C PRO A 432 20.71 5.02 -39.71
N TYR A 433 21.99 4.83 -39.34
CA TYR A 433 22.37 4.06 -38.16
C TYR A 433 22.00 4.76 -36.84
N ILE A 434 22.04 6.10 -36.81
CA ILE A 434 21.66 6.90 -35.64
C ILE A 434 20.15 6.80 -35.43
N ARG A 435 19.37 6.97 -36.51
CA ARG A 435 17.90 6.86 -36.46
C ARG A 435 17.44 5.47 -36.04
N LYS A 436 18.01 4.42 -36.66
CA LYS A 436 17.69 3.03 -36.30
C LYS A 436 17.93 2.73 -34.81
N MET A 437 19.01 3.29 -34.26
CA MET A 437 19.32 3.13 -32.83
C MET A 437 18.40 3.96 -31.94
N GLN A 438 18.08 5.20 -32.34
CA GLN A 438 17.13 6.06 -31.65
C GLN A 438 15.75 5.41 -31.54
N ASP A 439 15.23 4.85 -32.63
CA ASP A 439 13.94 4.18 -32.64
C ASP A 439 13.94 2.92 -31.76
N ARG A 440 15.04 2.14 -31.80
CA ARG A 440 15.21 0.96 -30.94
C ARG A 440 15.21 1.34 -29.45
N LEU A 441 15.96 2.36 -29.06
CA LEU A 441 16.07 2.78 -27.66
C LEU A 441 14.75 3.34 -27.12
N LYS A 442 14.00 4.09 -27.96
CA LYS A 442 12.65 4.56 -27.59
C LYS A 442 11.69 3.40 -27.35
N LEU A 443 11.71 2.40 -28.22
CA LEU A 443 10.90 1.18 -28.05
C LEU A 443 11.26 0.40 -26.79
N SER A 444 12.54 0.31 -26.42
CA SER A 444 12.97 -0.34 -25.16
C SER A 444 12.47 0.39 -23.92
N ILE A 445 12.43 1.73 -23.93
CA ILE A 445 11.86 2.52 -22.84
C ILE A 445 10.35 2.33 -22.74
N GLU A 446 9.64 2.30 -23.88
CA GLU A 446 8.20 2.02 -23.92
C GLU A 446 7.83 0.63 -23.39
N ARG A 447 8.76 -0.34 -23.48
CA ARG A 447 8.60 -1.72 -22.97
C ARG A 447 8.99 -1.89 -21.51
N GLY A 448 9.62 -0.88 -20.90
CA GLY A 448 10.06 -0.93 -19.50
C GLY A 448 11.33 -1.76 -19.27
N ASP A 449 12.21 -1.88 -20.27
CA ASP A 449 13.47 -2.66 -20.19
C ASP A 449 14.58 -1.98 -19.33
N ASN A 450 14.22 -1.09 -18.39
CA ASN A 450 15.16 -0.32 -17.54
C ASN A 450 15.52 -1.02 -16.22
#